data_AF-A0A4Y7RP60-F1
#
_entry.id   AF-A0A4Y7RP60-F1
#
_cell.length_a   1.000
_cell.length_b   1.000
_cell.length_c   1.000
_cell.angle_alpha   90.00
_cell.angle_beta   90.00
_cell.angle_gamma   90.00
#
_symmetry.space_group_name_H-M   'P 1'
#
loop_
_entity.id
_entity.type
_entity.pdbx_description
1 polymer ?
#
loop_
_entity_poly.entity_id
_entity_poly.type
_entity_poly.pdbx_seq_one_letter_code
_entity_poly.pdbx_strand_id
1 'polypeptide(L)'
;MIYASKQGIPSDYPMRIKRLRIELGLTQGRLAELMGVSFASVNRWENGQSRPSPLAWQQIVRAEKWGIEALGSGYAGEPEVRESVETYAGKPGTPPEIDFSADPGIVQVVAEGRRLTYDEAAATMTELSGWLLVPGVLPELWRNPEITLGELYQYFSGNHVVKVQKNGYEEPITIPKVERPVMDTAVHAAVKNGKLWLTSSTASIYAEDIPTGILTEDAVLQAPPQPIPAADILPAKLPEAWGEETTTALVISIALCKRAGKTLPWGTVREAIDGAIRARFLERTPDSGPWPCDYTGAQTVELRVPAEQVSPPSPGRPPEPQPRVMVAEAELRPNEIQDLADQIGVIRKAAAGLDLKFHLRIELGSSPPPPPEDTVAKINQMLQKISSGLKLR
;
A
#
# COMPACT_ATOMS: atom_id res chain seq x y z
N MET A 1 3.97 18.74 -28.60
CA MET A 1 4.51 19.53 -27.48
C MET A 1 3.34 20.31 -26.88
N ILE A 2 2.71 19.81 -25.81
CA ILE A 2 1.63 20.51 -25.08
C ILE A 2 2.16 20.76 -23.67
N TYR A 3 2.46 22.02 -23.37
CA TYR A 3 2.93 22.50 -22.08
C TYR A 3 1.81 22.36 -21.03
N ALA A 4 1.87 21.33 -20.18
CA ALA A 4 1.12 21.33 -18.92
C ALA A 4 1.85 22.27 -17.94
N SER A 5 1.29 23.47 -17.79
CA SER A 5 1.83 24.58 -17.00
C SER A 5 2.06 24.20 -15.53
N LYS A 6 3.29 24.45 -15.04
CA LYS A 6 3.55 24.76 -13.62
C LYS A 6 2.79 26.04 -13.26
N GLN A 7 1.51 25.94 -12.88
CA GLN A 7 0.83 27.02 -12.17
C GLN A 7 0.51 26.52 -10.75
N GLY A 8 1.16 27.14 -9.76
CA GLY A 8 0.85 26.90 -8.36
C GLY A 8 -0.56 27.40 -8.01
N ILE A 9 -1.06 26.98 -6.84
CA ILE A 9 -2.37 27.41 -6.33
C ILE A 9 -2.37 28.95 -6.20
N PRO A 10 -3.26 29.67 -6.91
CA PRO A 10 -3.28 31.13 -6.91
C PRO A 10 -3.77 31.64 -5.54
N SER A 11 -3.36 32.84 -5.14
CA SER A 11 -3.64 33.38 -3.79
C SER A 11 -5.12 33.62 -3.50
N ASP A 12 -5.96 33.71 -4.54
CA ASP A 12 -7.42 33.87 -4.47
C ASP A 12 -8.19 32.54 -4.36
N TYR A 13 -7.47 31.42 -4.17
CA TYR A 13 -8.07 30.09 -4.02
C TYR A 13 -9.25 30.00 -3.04
N PRO A 14 -9.30 30.70 -1.87
CA PRO A 14 -10.42 30.60 -0.96
C PRO A 14 -11.74 31.08 -1.59
N MET A 15 -11.66 32.16 -2.36
CA MET A 15 -12.81 32.75 -3.04
C MET A 15 -13.29 31.90 -4.20
N ARG A 16 -12.36 31.29 -4.95
CA ARG A 16 -12.69 30.39 -6.06
C ARG A 16 -13.44 29.14 -5.59
N ILE A 17 -12.96 28.52 -4.52
CA ILE A 17 -13.60 27.34 -3.91
C ILE A 17 -15.01 27.69 -3.44
N LYS A 18 -15.14 28.80 -2.70
CA LYS A 18 -16.44 29.26 -2.19
C LYS A 18 -17.42 29.60 -3.30
N ARG A 19 -16.95 30.25 -4.37
CA ARG A 19 -17.77 30.59 -5.54
C ARG A 19 -18.26 29.33 -6.26
N LEU A 20 -17.35 28.42 -6.61
CA LEU A 20 -17.70 27.15 -7.24
C LEU A 20 -18.74 26.37 -6.41
N ARG A 21 -18.54 26.32 -5.09
CA ARG A 21 -19.47 25.64 -4.18
C ARG A 21 -20.88 26.25 -4.25
N ILE A 22 -20.99 27.58 -4.26
CA ILE A 22 -22.26 28.30 -4.33
C ILE A 22 -22.91 28.09 -5.70
N GLU A 23 -22.13 28.17 -6.78
CA GLU A 23 -22.60 27.96 -8.16
C GLU A 23 -23.16 26.54 -8.36
N LEU A 24 -22.57 25.54 -7.73
CA LEU A 24 -23.05 24.16 -7.75
C LEU A 24 -24.15 23.86 -6.71
N GLY A 25 -24.59 24.86 -5.93
CA GLY A 25 -25.64 24.68 -4.92
C GLY A 25 -25.23 23.76 -3.74
N LEU A 26 -23.93 23.64 -3.47
CA LEU A 26 -23.39 22.68 -2.51
C LEU A 26 -23.19 23.29 -1.10
N THR A 27 -23.40 22.45 -0.09
CA THR A 27 -22.90 22.73 1.27
C THR A 27 -21.41 22.40 1.36
N GLN A 28 -20.68 23.00 2.31
CA GLN A 28 -19.26 22.68 2.53
C GLN A 28 -19.06 21.20 2.85
N GLY A 29 -20.02 20.57 3.56
CA GLY A 29 -20.00 19.14 3.86
C GLY A 29 -20.16 18.29 2.62
N ARG A 30 -21.09 18.65 1.73
CA ARG A 30 -21.31 17.90 0.48
C ARG A 30 -20.14 18.04 -0.49
N LEU A 31 -19.52 19.22 -0.57
CA LEU A 31 -18.29 19.41 -1.35
C LEU A 31 -17.14 18.54 -0.80
N ALA A 32 -17.01 18.45 0.53
CA ALA A 32 -15.99 17.63 1.17
C ALA A 32 -16.17 16.13 0.88
N GLU A 33 -17.40 15.61 0.97
CA GLU A 33 -17.73 14.24 0.59
C GLU A 33 -17.37 13.93 -0.87
N LEU A 34 -17.79 14.80 -1.80
CA LEU A 34 -17.55 14.60 -3.24
C LEU A 34 -16.07 14.61 -3.59
N MET A 35 -15.26 15.41 -2.89
CA MET A 35 -13.81 15.48 -3.06
C MET A 35 -13.04 14.42 -2.26
N GLY A 36 -13.71 13.63 -1.42
CA GLY A 36 -13.07 12.64 -0.54
C GLY A 36 -12.18 13.25 0.56
N VAL A 37 -12.54 14.46 1.04
CA VAL A 37 -11.81 15.17 2.10
C VAL A 37 -12.71 15.47 3.30
N SER A 38 -12.13 15.84 4.43
CA SER A 38 -12.91 16.21 5.61
C SER A 38 -13.57 17.59 5.45
N PHE A 39 -14.74 17.79 6.06
CA PHE A 39 -15.39 19.11 6.17
C PHE A 39 -14.43 20.18 6.70
N ALA A 40 -13.63 19.82 7.71
CA ALA A 40 -12.64 20.72 8.31
C ALA A 40 -11.55 21.16 7.33
N SER A 41 -11.29 20.40 6.27
CA SER A 41 -10.37 20.77 5.19
C SER A 41 -10.98 21.86 4.31
N VAL A 42 -12.20 21.66 3.83
CA VAL A 42 -12.92 22.65 2.99
C VAL A 42 -13.15 23.95 3.75
N ASN A 43 -13.55 23.88 5.03
CA ASN A 43 -13.74 25.06 5.87
C ASN A 43 -12.43 25.85 6.05
N ARG A 44 -11.28 25.18 6.22
CA ARG A 44 -9.98 25.85 6.32
C ARG A 44 -9.55 26.49 5.00
N TRP A 45 -9.86 25.88 3.86
CA TRP A 45 -9.55 26.42 2.55
C TRP A 45 -10.36 27.67 2.21
N GLU A 46 -11.69 27.63 2.41
CA GLU A 46 -12.56 28.79 2.13
C GLU A 46 -12.27 29.99 3.04
N ASN A 47 -11.71 29.75 4.23
CA ASN A 47 -11.28 30.80 5.17
C ASN A 47 -9.79 31.17 5.02
N GLY A 48 -9.07 30.58 4.05
CA GLY A 48 -7.66 30.88 3.77
C GLY A 48 -6.66 30.43 4.86
N GLN A 49 -7.10 29.59 5.80
CA GLN A 49 -6.28 29.10 6.92
C GLN A 49 -5.29 28.00 6.49
N SER A 50 -5.59 27.29 5.40
CA SER A 50 -4.67 26.33 4.78
C SER A 50 -4.91 26.27 3.27
N ARG A 51 -3.87 25.88 2.52
CA ARG A 51 -3.96 25.68 1.07
C ARG A 51 -4.42 24.26 0.76
N PRO A 52 -5.25 24.06 -0.30
CA PRO A 52 -5.54 22.72 -0.83
C PRO A 52 -4.26 21.99 -1.25
N SER A 53 -4.31 20.66 -1.29
CA SER A 53 -3.26 19.88 -1.94
C SER A 53 -3.32 20.09 -3.47
N PRO A 54 -2.23 19.84 -4.22
CA PRO A 54 -2.25 19.92 -5.68
C PRO A 54 -3.34 19.05 -6.32
N LEU A 55 -3.59 17.86 -5.76
CA LEU A 55 -4.63 16.95 -6.24
C LEU A 55 -6.05 17.50 -5.98
N ALA A 56 -6.30 18.02 -4.77
CA ALA A 56 -7.58 18.65 -4.45
C ALA A 56 -7.82 19.90 -5.31
N TRP A 57 -6.76 20.67 -5.58
CA TRP A 57 -6.85 21.82 -6.47
C TRP A 57 -7.17 21.42 -7.92
N GLN A 58 -6.60 20.33 -8.41
CA GLN A 58 -6.94 19.80 -9.73
C GLN A 58 -8.42 19.39 -9.83
N GLN A 59 -9.00 18.78 -8.78
CA GLN A 59 -10.44 18.46 -8.75
C GLN A 59 -11.30 19.74 -8.80
N ILE A 60 -10.92 20.79 -8.07
CA ILE A 60 -11.60 22.09 -8.10
C ILE A 60 -11.56 22.70 -9.51
N VAL A 61 -10.37 22.78 -10.12
CA VAL A 61 -10.22 23.35 -11.48
C VAL A 61 -10.98 22.53 -12.52
N ARG A 62 -11.08 21.22 -12.34
CA ARG A 62 -11.86 20.34 -13.21
C ARG A 62 -13.36 20.61 -13.07
N ALA A 63 -13.85 20.71 -11.84
CA ALA A 63 -15.25 21.00 -11.55
C ALA A 63 -15.67 22.41 -11.97
N GLU A 64 -14.77 23.40 -11.94
CA GLU A 64 -15.03 24.73 -12.54
C GLU A 64 -15.31 24.65 -14.05
N LYS A 65 -14.74 23.66 -14.76
CA LYS A 65 -14.93 23.50 -16.21
C LYS A 65 -16.07 22.57 -16.58
N TRP A 66 -16.29 21.52 -15.78
CA TRP A 66 -17.15 20.38 -16.14
C TRP A 66 -18.31 20.15 -15.17
N GLY A 67 -18.46 20.98 -14.14
CA GLY A 67 -19.55 20.89 -13.17
C GLY A 67 -19.32 19.84 -12.08
N ILE A 68 -20.39 19.53 -11.34
CA ILE A 68 -20.36 18.73 -10.10
C ILE A 68 -19.81 17.29 -10.30
N GLU A 69 -20.03 16.70 -11.47
CA GLU A 69 -19.62 15.32 -11.81
C GLU A 69 -18.09 15.16 -11.84
N ALA A 70 -17.37 16.26 -12.04
CA ALA A 70 -15.91 16.29 -12.10
C ALA A 70 -15.20 16.46 -10.75
N LEU A 71 -15.95 16.55 -9.63
CA LEU A 71 -15.38 16.66 -8.28
C LEU A 71 -14.80 15.34 -7.75
N GLY A 72 -15.33 14.20 -8.21
CA GLY A 72 -14.92 12.88 -7.74
C GLY A 72 -13.61 12.39 -8.34
N SER A 73 -12.88 11.53 -7.61
CA SER A 73 -11.62 10.94 -8.08
C SER A 73 -11.78 10.02 -9.30
N GLY A 74 -13.01 9.63 -9.64
CA GLY A 74 -13.36 8.73 -10.75
C GLY A 74 -13.73 9.40 -12.07
N TYR A 75 -13.59 10.72 -12.20
CA TYR A 75 -13.93 11.41 -13.47
C TYR A 75 -12.88 11.11 -14.57
N ALA A 76 -13.28 10.27 -15.53
CA ALA A 76 -12.63 10.10 -16.83
C ALA A 76 -13.16 11.19 -17.78
N GLY A 77 -12.27 12.00 -18.36
CA GLY A 77 -12.66 13.23 -19.09
C GLY A 77 -13.57 13.03 -20.32
N GLU A 78 -14.39 14.08 -20.56
CA GLU A 78 -15.28 14.44 -21.68
C GLU A 78 -16.25 13.39 -22.29
N PRO A 79 -17.57 13.67 -22.30
CA PRO A 79 -18.47 13.21 -23.35
C PRO A 79 -18.27 14.07 -24.61
N GLU A 80 -17.92 13.42 -25.70
CA GLU A 80 -17.84 14.04 -27.03
C GLU A 80 -19.19 14.64 -27.43
N VAL A 81 -19.23 15.97 -27.60
CA VAL A 81 -20.32 16.61 -28.34
C VAL A 81 -20.15 16.21 -29.81
N ARG A 82 -21.02 15.33 -30.31
CA ARG A 82 -21.12 15.00 -31.74
C ARG A 82 -22.55 15.21 -32.22
N GLU A 83 -22.68 15.91 -33.34
CA GLU A 83 -23.94 16.10 -34.08
C GLU A 83 -24.55 14.74 -34.48
N SER A 84 -25.87 14.73 -34.63
CA SER A 84 -26.67 13.57 -35.05
C SER A 84 -26.22 13.01 -36.40
N VAL A 85 -25.81 11.73 -36.41
CA VAL A 85 -25.25 10.97 -37.56
C VAL A 85 -26.34 10.51 -38.55
N GLU A 86 -27.45 11.21 -38.70
CA GLU A 86 -28.59 10.70 -39.47
C GLU A 86 -28.47 10.78 -41.00
N THR A 87 -27.36 11.28 -41.58
CA THR A 87 -27.33 11.58 -43.04
C THR A 87 -26.41 10.72 -43.93
N TYR A 88 -25.72 9.70 -43.43
CA TYR A 88 -24.82 8.89 -44.29
C TYR A 88 -25.08 7.38 -44.29
N ALA A 89 -26.35 6.96 -44.26
CA ALA A 89 -26.73 5.60 -44.60
C ALA A 89 -26.89 5.43 -46.13
N GLY A 90 -25.76 5.31 -46.84
CA GLY A 90 -25.75 4.79 -48.22
C GLY A 90 -26.02 3.29 -48.22
N LYS A 91 -27.00 2.83 -49.02
CA LYS A 91 -27.38 1.41 -49.15
C LYS A 91 -26.17 0.53 -49.53
N PRO A 92 -25.97 -0.65 -48.92
CA PRO A 92 -24.90 -1.57 -49.32
C PRO A 92 -25.29 -2.30 -50.61
N GLY A 93 -24.41 -2.32 -51.61
CA GLY A 93 -24.59 -3.23 -52.76
C GLY A 93 -23.98 -2.86 -54.10
N THR A 94 -23.30 -1.71 -54.26
CA THR A 94 -22.65 -1.38 -55.54
C THR A 94 -21.20 -1.00 -55.27
N PRO A 95 -20.20 -1.63 -55.93
CA PRO A 95 -18.83 -1.14 -55.87
C PRO A 95 -18.81 0.31 -56.36
N PRO A 96 -18.18 1.26 -55.65
CA PRO A 96 -18.08 2.62 -56.14
C PRO A 96 -17.28 2.60 -57.45
N GLU A 97 -17.82 3.23 -58.50
CA GLU A 97 -17.04 3.49 -59.72
C GLU A 97 -15.84 4.37 -59.35
N ILE A 98 -14.64 3.87 -59.65
CA ILE A 98 -13.41 4.62 -59.41
C ILE A 98 -13.23 5.57 -60.60
N ASP A 99 -13.55 6.83 -60.38
CA ASP A 99 -13.32 7.91 -61.34
C ASP A 99 -11.87 8.42 -61.24
N PHE A 100 -11.02 8.01 -62.17
CA PHE A 100 -9.62 8.45 -62.28
C PHE A 100 -9.46 9.85 -62.92
N SER A 101 -10.56 10.51 -63.27
CA SER A 101 -10.57 11.88 -63.83
C SER A 101 -10.90 12.94 -62.78
N ALA A 102 -11.05 12.54 -61.51
CA ALA A 102 -11.24 13.44 -60.39
C ALA A 102 -10.04 14.38 -60.19
N ASP A 103 -10.29 15.54 -59.58
CA ASP A 103 -9.26 16.54 -59.27
C ASP A 103 -8.07 15.88 -58.55
N PRO A 104 -6.82 16.05 -59.03
CA PRO A 104 -5.64 15.42 -58.46
C PRO A 104 -5.45 15.70 -56.96
N GLY A 105 -5.89 16.86 -56.48
CA GLY A 105 -5.85 17.22 -55.07
C GLY A 105 -6.80 16.36 -54.23
N ILE A 106 -7.96 15.99 -54.75
CA ILE A 106 -8.91 15.09 -54.06
C ILE A 106 -8.37 13.66 -54.04
N VAL A 107 -7.81 13.19 -55.16
CA VAL A 107 -7.18 11.86 -55.21
C VAL A 107 -6.01 11.79 -54.23
N GLN A 108 -5.20 12.86 -54.13
CA GLN A 108 -4.14 12.95 -53.14
C GLN A 108 -4.69 12.96 -51.71
N VAL A 109 -5.74 13.73 -51.41
CA VAL A 109 -6.35 13.74 -50.06
C VAL A 109 -6.94 12.38 -49.69
N VAL A 110 -7.56 11.67 -50.62
CA VAL A 110 -8.09 10.32 -50.37
C VAL A 110 -6.97 9.29 -50.25
N ALA A 111 -5.91 9.40 -51.05
CA ALA A 111 -4.73 8.54 -50.94
C ALA A 111 -3.95 8.82 -49.64
N GLU A 112 -3.80 10.08 -49.23
CA GLU A 112 -3.18 10.50 -47.97
C GLU A 112 -4.06 10.09 -46.78
N GLY A 113 -5.38 10.20 -46.89
CA GLY A 113 -6.34 9.71 -45.90
C GLY A 113 -6.28 8.19 -45.75
N ARG A 114 -6.21 7.45 -46.87
CA ARG A 114 -5.99 6.00 -46.85
C ARG A 114 -4.62 5.64 -46.29
N ARG A 115 -3.57 6.39 -46.62
CA ARG A 115 -2.22 6.24 -46.07
C ARG A 115 -2.22 6.48 -44.57
N LEU A 116 -2.95 7.48 -44.07
CA LEU A 116 -3.06 7.75 -42.63
C LEU A 116 -3.93 6.73 -41.87
N THR A 117 -4.88 6.08 -42.54
CA THR A 117 -5.65 4.96 -41.96
C THR A 117 -4.94 3.61 -42.06
N TYR A 118 -4.00 3.43 -43.00
CA TYR A 118 -3.24 2.18 -43.18
C TYR A 118 -1.77 2.25 -42.74
N ASP A 119 -1.22 3.44 -42.44
CA ASP A 119 0.01 3.63 -41.66
C ASP A 119 -0.26 3.35 -40.16
N GLU A 120 -1.11 2.36 -39.84
CA GLU A 120 -0.87 1.47 -38.70
C GLU A 120 0.37 0.61 -39.03
N ALA A 121 1.52 1.26 -39.21
CA ALA A 121 2.78 0.56 -39.10
C ALA A 121 2.78 -0.05 -37.70
N ALA A 122 2.75 -1.39 -37.63
CA ALA A 122 2.80 -2.17 -36.40
C ALA A 122 3.78 -1.51 -35.42
N ALA A 123 3.24 -0.74 -34.48
CA ALA A 123 4.06 0.14 -33.67
C ALA A 123 4.86 -0.74 -32.72
N THR A 124 6.17 -0.80 -32.89
CA THR A 124 7.05 -1.50 -31.95
C THR A 124 7.28 -0.58 -30.76
N MET A 125 6.88 -1.03 -29.57
CA MET A 125 7.18 -0.36 -28.31
C MET A 125 8.66 -0.51 -27.96
N THR A 126 9.34 0.62 -27.81
CA THR A 126 10.75 0.70 -27.41
C THR A 126 10.96 0.71 -25.90
N GLU A 127 9.91 1.01 -25.13
CA GLU A 127 9.92 1.03 -23.66
C GLU A 127 8.60 0.49 -23.14
N LEU A 128 8.65 -0.33 -22.08
CA LEU A 128 7.48 -0.90 -21.42
C LEU A 128 7.61 -0.74 -19.91
N SER A 129 6.62 -0.11 -19.27
CA SER A 129 6.57 -0.03 -17.81
C SER A 129 6.11 -1.35 -17.22
N GLY A 130 6.86 -1.89 -16.25
CA GLY A 130 6.47 -3.09 -15.52
C GLY A 130 5.13 -2.99 -14.75
N TRP A 131 4.59 -1.78 -14.56
CA TRP A 131 3.23 -1.59 -14.03
C TRP A 131 2.14 -2.14 -14.96
N LEU A 132 2.33 -2.02 -16.28
CA LEU A 132 1.34 -2.48 -17.26
C LEU A 132 1.16 -4.00 -17.23
N LEU A 133 2.17 -4.71 -16.71
CA LEU A 133 2.18 -6.16 -16.61
C LEU A 133 1.37 -6.68 -15.41
N VAL A 134 0.92 -5.83 -14.49
CA VAL A 134 0.20 -6.24 -13.27
C VAL A 134 -1.22 -6.73 -13.62
N PRO A 135 -1.76 -7.75 -12.92
CA PRO A 135 -3.14 -8.19 -13.08
C PRO A 135 -4.16 -7.04 -13.05
N GLY A 136 -5.08 -7.05 -14.02
CA GLY A 136 -6.18 -6.08 -14.12
C GLY A 136 -5.83 -4.76 -14.82
N VAL A 137 -4.58 -4.55 -15.24
CA VAL A 137 -4.19 -3.32 -15.98
C VAL A 137 -4.41 -3.47 -17.48
N LEU A 138 -3.93 -4.57 -18.07
CA LEU A 138 -4.14 -4.86 -19.49
C LEU A 138 -5.33 -5.81 -19.69
N PRO A 139 -6.21 -5.51 -20.65
CA PRO A 139 -7.38 -6.34 -20.94
C PRO A 139 -6.94 -7.70 -21.44
N GLU A 140 -7.61 -8.76 -20.99
CA GLU A 140 -7.38 -10.15 -21.44
C GLU A 140 -5.97 -10.74 -21.26
N LEU A 141 -4.97 -9.98 -20.79
CA LEU A 141 -3.63 -10.51 -20.52
C LEU A 141 -3.68 -11.58 -19.41
N TRP A 142 -4.41 -11.28 -18.33
CA TRP A 142 -4.57 -12.16 -17.18
C TRP A 142 -5.91 -12.88 -17.23
N ARG A 143 -5.99 -13.97 -18.00
CA ARG A 143 -7.20 -14.83 -18.03
C ARG A 143 -7.27 -15.75 -16.82
N ASN A 144 -6.10 -16.12 -16.31
CA ASN A 144 -5.92 -16.87 -15.09
C ASN A 144 -5.11 -16.03 -14.08
N PRO A 145 -5.10 -16.41 -12.79
CA PRO A 145 -4.25 -15.75 -11.79
C PRO A 145 -2.74 -15.85 -12.06
N GLU A 146 -2.36 -16.75 -12.95
CA GLU A 146 -0.99 -17.08 -13.34
C GLU A 146 -0.92 -17.03 -14.87
N ILE A 147 0.16 -16.46 -15.40
CA ILE A 147 0.49 -16.48 -16.84
C ILE A 147 1.93 -16.89 -17.02
N THR A 148 2.24 -17.59 -18.10
CA THR A 148 3.62 -17.90 -18.49
C THR A 148 4.25 -16.72 -19.21
N LEU A 149 5.58 -16.65 -19.17
CA LEU A 149 6.32 -15.63 -19.93
C LEU A 149 6.12 -15.79 -21.44
N GLY A 150 5.95 -17.03 -21.93
CA GLY A 150 5.60 -17.33 -23.31
C GLY A 150 4.26 -16.71 -23.73
N GLU A 151 3.23 -16.83 -22.88
CA GLU A 151 1.92 -16.18 -23.11
C GLU A 151 2.06 -14.65 -23.11
N LEU A 152 2.90 -14.10 -22.23
CA LEU A 152 3.18 -12.67 -22.22
C LEU A 152 3.84 -12.20 -23.53
N TYR A 153 4.80 -12.94 -24.07
CA TYR A 153 5.39 -12.63 -25.37
C TYR A 153 4.39 -12.75 -26.52
N GLN A 154 3.48 -13.72 -26.49
CA GLN A 154 2.43 -13.87 -27.50
C GLN A 154 1.44 -12.70 -27.47
N TYR A 155 1.06 -12.25 -26.28
CA TYR A 155 0.18 -11.10 -26.11
C TYR A 155 0.77 -9.83 -26.74
N PHE A 156 2.08 -9.60 -26.59
CA PHE A 156 2.79 -8.46 -27.19
C PHE A 156 3.47 -8.78 -28.55
N SER A 157 2.91 -9.70 -29.32
CA SER A 157 3.44 -10.09 -30.63
C SER A 157 3.23 -9.02 -31.72
N GLY A 158 2.37 -8.03 -31.49
CA GLY A 158 1.96 -7.03 -32.48
C GLY A 158 0.73 -7.39 -33.31
N ASN A 159 0.29 -8.65 -33.24
CA ASN A 159 -0.88 -9.16 -33.97
C ASN A 159 -2.05 -9.52 -33.06
N HIS A 160 -1.92 -9.26 -31.75
CA HIS A 160 -2.95 -9.57 -30.78
C HIS A 160 -3.97 -8.44 -30.74
N VAL A 161 -5.26 -8.77 -30.92
CA VAL A 161 -6.36 -7.81 -30.88
C VAL A 161 -7.23 -8.13 -29.68
N VAL A 162 -7.35 -7.16 -28.77
CA VAL A 162 -8.21 -7.24 -27.59
C VAL A 162 -9.45 -6.43 -27.81
N LYS A 163 -10.58 -6.85 -27.22
CA LYS A 163 -11.80 -6.07 -27.28
C LYS A 163 -11.97 -5.29 -25.98
N VAL A 164 -12.04 -3.96 -26.10
CA VAL A 164 -12.25 -3.09 -24.95
C VAL A 164 -13.63 -2.50 -25.00
N GLN A 165 -14.39 -2.64 -23.91
CA GLN A 165 -15.70 -2.04 -23.79
C GLN A 165 -15.54 -0.53 -23.61
N LYS A 166 -15.97 0.25 -24.60
CA LYS A 166 -16.08 1.71 -24.50
C LYS A 166 -17.50 2.12 -24.85
N ASN A 167 -18.13 2.86 -23.94
CA ASN A 167 -19.46 3.47 -24.16
C ASN A 167 -20.56 2.48 -24.60
N GLY A 168 -20.54 1.24 -24.09
CA GLY A 168 -21.56 0.24 -24.38
C GLY A 168 -21.34 -0.60 -25.65
N TYR A 169 -20.23 -0.41 -26.37
CA TYR A 169 -19.85 -1.22 -27.54
C TYR A 169 -18.42 -1.76 -27.41
N GLU A 170 -18.16 -2.90 -28.07
CA GLU A 170 -16.83 -3.53 -28.12
C GLU A 170 -15.99 -2.87 -29.24
N GLU A 171 -14.88 -2.24 -28.87
CA GLU A 171 -13.90 -1.70 -29.82
C GLU A 171 -12.67 -2.64 -29.87
N PRO A 172 -12.29 -3.15 -31.05
CA PRO A 172 -11.05 -3.91 -31.20
C PRO A 172 -9.84 -2.98 -31.13
N ILE A 173 -8.89 -3.29 -30.25
CA ILE A 173 -7.61 -2.57 -30.11
C ILE A 173 -6.47 -3.56 -30.36
N THR A 174 -5.60 -3.23 -31.31
CA THR A 174 -4.39 -4.01 -31.58
C THR A 174 -3.33 -3.69 -30.53
N ILE A 175 -2.77 -4.72 -29.88
CA ILE A 175 -1.68 -4.58 -28.91
C ILE A 175 -0.37 -4.37 -29.66
N PRO A 176 0.39 -3.30 -29.36
CA PRO A 176 1.69 -3.04 -29.97
C PRO A 176 2.69 -4.18 -29.77
N LYS A 177 3.62 -4.33 -30.72
CA LYS A 177 4.71 -5.31 -30.59
C LYS A 177 5.70 -4.85 -29.54
N VAL A 178 6.16 -5.74 -28.65
CA VAL A 178 7.29 -5.46 -27.75
C VAL A 178 8.41 -6.45 -28.05
N GLU A 179 9.63 -5.94 -28.25
CA GLU A 179 10.80 -6.81 -28.43
C GLU A 179 11.18 -7.49 -27.12
N ARG A 180 11.64 -8.75 -27.17
CA ARG A 180 11.95 -9.55 -25.98
C ARG A 180 12.84 -8.84 -24.95
N PRO A 181 13.96 -8.18 -25.34
CA PRO A 181 14.81 -7.50 -24.36
C PRO A 181 14.11 -6.38 -23.58
N VAL A 182 13.16 -5.69 -24.23
CA VAL A 182 12.36 -4.62 -23.60
C VAL A 182 11.36 -5.23 -22.63
N MET A 183 10.70 -6.33 -23.03
CA MET A 183 9.79 -7.09 -22.17
C MET A 183 10.52 -7.64 -20.94
N ASP A 184 11.68 -8.27 -21.14
CA ASP A 184 12.47 -8.85 -20.07
C ASP A 184 12.89 -7.78 -19.07
N THR A 185 13.31 -6.61 -19.54
CA THR A 185 13.65 -5.45 -18.69
C THR A 185 12.44 -5.01 -17.86
N ALA A 186 11.25 -4.97 -18.45
CA ALA A 186 10.02 -4.62 -17.76
C ALA A 186 9.64 -5.65 -16.68
N VAL A 187 9.81 -6.94 -16.97
CA VAL A 187 9.57 -8.04 -16.02
C VAL A 187 10.56 -7.99 -14.86
N HIS A 188 11.87 -7.81 -15.13
CA HIS A 188 12.87 -7.62 -14.08
C HIS A 188 12.51 -6.45 -13.17
N ALA A 189 12.13 -5.32 -13.75
CA ALA A 189 11.70 -4.16 -12.98
C ALA A 189 10.42 -4.43 -12.16
N ALA A 190 9.44 -5.15 -12.71
CA ALA A 190 8.20 -5.47 -12.02
C ALA A 190 8.44 -6.41 -10.82
N VAL A 191 9.26 -7.45 -10.99
CA VAL A 191 9.57 -8.42 -9.92
C VAL A 191 10.43 -7.78 -8.84
N LYS A 192 11.49 -7.06 -9.22
CA LYS A 192 12.38 -6.34 -8.29
C LYS A 192 11.62 -5.33 -7.42
N ASN A 193 10.65 -4.62 -7.99
CA ASN A 193 9.85 -3.65 -7.26
C ASN A 193 8.65 -4.27 -6.52
N GLY A 194 8.56 -5.60 -6.40
CA GLY A 194 7.50 -6.29 -5.67
C GLY A 194 6.10 -6.15 -6.30
N LYS A 195 6.02 -5.86 -7.61
CA LYS A 195 4.74 -5.77 -8.33
C LYS A 195 4.29 -7.11 -8.89
N LEU A 196 5.24 -7.95 -9.25
CA LEU A 196 5.01 -9.30 -9.75
C LEU A 196 5.85 -10.30 -8.96
N TRP A 197 5.35 -11.53 -8.92
CA TRP A 197 6.04 -12.68 -8.39
C TRP A 197 6.34 -13.64 -9.54
N LEU A 198 7.60 -14.05 -9.65
CA LEU A 198 8.06 -15.03 -10.63
C LEU A 198 8.30 -16.38 -9.95
N THR A 199 7.77 -17.45 -10.54
CA THR A 199 8.10 -18.84 -10.16
C THR A 199 8.61 -19.60 -11.39
N SER A 200 9.70 -20.33 -11.21
CA SER A 200 10.23 -21.29 -12.17
C SER A 200 10.41 -22.65 -11.50
N SER A 201 10.89 -23.63 -12.26
CA SER A 201 11.23 -24.97 -11.73
C SER A 201 12.30 -24.94 -10.63
N THR A 202 13.15 -23.91 -10.60
CA THR A 202 14.31 -23.80 -9.71
C THR A 202 14.27 -22.61 -8.77
N ALA A 203 13.37 -21.64 -8.98
CA ALA A 203 13.37 -20.39 -8.24
C ALA A 203 11.96 -19.85 -7.96
N SER A 204 11.82 -19.12 -6.86
CA SER A 204 10.62 -18.35 -6.51
C SER A 204 11.08 -16.97 -6.03
N ILE A 205 10.81 -15.95 -6.85
CA ILE A 205 11.46 -14.64 -6.77
C ILE A 205 10.41 -13.54 -6.66
N TYR A 206 10.52 -12.74 -5.61
CA TYR A 206 9.64 -11.61 -5.34
C TYR A 206 10.43 -10.51 -4.62
N ALA A 207 10.30 -9.26 -5.07
CA ALA A 207 11.03 -8.10 -4.53
C ALA A 207 12.56 -8.27 -4.51
N GLU A 208 13.09 -9.05 -5.45
CA GLU A 208 14.49 -9.40 -5.61
C GLU A 208 14.90 -9.29 -7.09
N ASP A 209 16.20 -9.19 -7.35
CA ASP A 209 16.74 -9.25 -8.71
C ASP A 209 16.61 -10.68 -9.27
N ILE A 210 16.12 -10.81 -10.50
CA ILE A 210 16.02 -12.12 -11.18
C ILE A 210 17.42 -12.54 -11.65
N PRO A 211 17.94 -13.71 -11.24
CA PRO A 211 19.22 -14.20 -11.72
C PRO A 211 19.19 -14.55 -13.21
N THR A 212 20.34 -14.46 -13.85
CA THR A 212 20.53 -14.87 -15.25
C THR A 212 20.14 -16.34 -15.46
N GLY A 213 19.39 -16.61 -16.52
CA GLY A 213 18.95 -17.98 -16.88
C GLY A 213 17.67 -18.46 -16.20
N ILE A 214 17.06 -17.67 -15.31
CA ILE A 214 15.76 -18.00 -14.68
C ILE A 214 14.57 -17.53 -15.53
N LEU A 215 14.76 -16.46 -16.32
CA LEU A 215 13.71 -15.89 -17.15
C LEU A 215 13.55 -16.69 -18.45
N THR A 216 12.76 -17.76 -18.39
CA THR A 216 12.46 -18.68 -19.50
C THR A 216 10.97 -18.61 -19.89
N GLU A 217 10.59 -19.09 -21.08
CA GLU A 217 9.20 -19.00 -21.57
C GLU A 217 8.19 -19.75 -20.69
N ASP A 218 8.62 -20.80 -19.99
CA ASP A 218 7.84 -21.57 -19.02
C ASP A 218 7.79 -20.93 -17.62
N ALA A 219 8.56 -19.88 -17.36
CA ALA A 219 8.51 -19.17 -16.10
C ALA A 219 7.14 -18.52 -15.92
N VAL A 220 6.57 -18.65 -14.72
CA VAL A 220 5.22 -18.21 -14.40
C VAL A 220 5.27 -16.90 -13.65
N LEU A 221 4.53 -15.92 -14.15
CA LEU A 221 4.26 -14.64 -13.50
C LEU A 221 2.90 -14.68 -12.82
N GLN A 222 2.84 -14.11 -11.63
CA GLN A 222 1.62 -14.01 -10.83
C GLN A 222 1.60 -12.74 -9.99
N ALA A 223 0.44 -12.47 -9.38
CA ALA A 223 0.30 -11.40 -8.41
C ALA A 223 1.28 -11.56 -7.23
N PRO A 224 1.64 -10.48 -6.52
CA PRO A 224 2.46 -10.56 -5.31
C PRO A 224 1.95 -11.65 -4.33
N PRO A 225 2.85 -12.40 -3.66
CA PRO A 225 2.44 -13.38 -2.68
C PRO A 225 1.71 -12.68 -1.53
N GLN A 226 0.70 -13.36 -0.97
CA GLN A 226 0.05 -12.83 0.22
C GLN A 226 1.05 -12.79 1.40
N PRO A 227 1.12 -11.68 2.15
CA PRO A 227 1.95 -11.62 3.35
C PRO A 227 1.56 -12.71 4.34
N ILE A 228 2.55 -13.36 4.95
CA ILE A 228 2.31 -14.43 5.92
C ILE A 228 2.31 -13.80 7.32
N PRO A 229 1.19 -13.84 8.06
CA PRO A 229 1.13 -13.31 9.41
C PRO A 229 2.09 -14.05 10.34
N ALA A 230 2.80 -13.32 11.20
CA ALA A 230 3.73 -13.89 12.18
C ALA A 230 3.07 -14.94 13.12
N ALA A 231 1.78 -14.79 13.41
CA ALA A 231 1.03 -15.76 14.22
C ALA A 231 0.74 -17.08 13.48
N ASP A 232 0.78 -17.08 12.14
CA ASP A 232 0.41 -18.23 11.32
C ASP A 232 1.54 -19.26 11.15
N ILE A 233 2.74 -18.95 11.65
CA ILE A 233 3.90 -19.86 11.71
C ILE A 233 4.09 -20.51 13.09
N LEU A 234 3.22 -20.19 14.05
CA LEU A 234 3.26 -20.75 15.41
C LEU A 234 2.75 -22.20 15.43
N PRO A 235 3.14 -23.00 16.45
CA PRO A 235 2.76 -24.42 16.52
C PRO A 235 1.25 -24.66 16.41
N ALA A 236 0.44 -23.77 16.97
CA ALA A 236 -1.02 -23.88 16.95
C ALA A 236 -1.64 -23.78 15.54
N LYS A 237 -0.96 -23.11 14.60
CA LYS A 237 -1.46 -22.83 13.24
C LYS A 237 -0.65 -23.50 12.12
N LEU A 238 0.54 -24.00 12.43
CA LEU A 238 1.41 -24.70 11.48
C LEU A 238 2.06 -25.92 12.15
N PRO A 239 1.32 -26.84 12.78
CA PRO A 239 1.88 -27.93 13.59
C PRO A 239 2.85 -28.83 12.82
N GLU A 240 2.66 -29.02 11.52
CA GLU A 240 3.53 -29.81 10.66
C GLU A 240 4.96 -29.25 10.51
N ALA A 241 5.17 -27.97 10.86
CA ALA A 241 6.50 -27.37 10.89
C ALA A 241 7.23 -27.63 12.21
N TRP A 242 6.58 -28.20 13.22
CA TRP A 242 7.10 -28.25 14.58
C TRP A 242 7.38 -29.69 15.02
N GLY A 243 8.51 -29.88 15.71
CA GLY A 243 8.77 -31.08 16.51
C GLY A 243 8.10 -30.96 17.88
N GLU A 244 8.74 -31.50 18.93
CA GLU A 244 8.19 -31.37 20.29
C GLU A 244 8.26 -29.93 20.83
N GLU A 245 9.39 -29.24 20.70
CA GLU A 245 9.57 -27.88 21.24
C GLU A 245 10.29 -26.89 20.29
N THR A 246 10.90 -27.39 19.22
CA THR A 246 11.73 -26.59 18.31
C THR A 246 11.36 -26.83 16.84
N THR A 247 11.76 -25.89 16.00
CA THR A 247 11.70 -25.97 14.54
C THR A 247 12.91 -25.26 13.92
N THR A 248 13.12 -25.43 12.62
CA THR A 248 14.09 -24.62 11.87
C THR A 248 13.39 -23.72 10.87
N ALA A 249 14.03 -22.60 10.52
CA ALA A 249 13.48 -21.69 9.52
C ALA A 249 13.24 -22.38 8.16
N LEU A 250 14.08 -23.37 7.80
CA LEU A 250 13.86 -24.22 6.62
C LEU A 250 12.59 -25.07 6.72
N VAL A 251 12.35 -25.71 7.88
CA VAL A 251 11.16 -26.55 8.07
C VAL A 251 9.88 -25.71 8.01
N ILE A 252 9.89 -24.50 8.61
CA ILE A 252 8.81 -23.52 8.45
C ILE A 252 8.58 -23.20 6.97
N SER A 253 9.65 -22.92 6.21
CA SER A 253 9.54 -22.66 4.77
C SER A 253 8.88 -23.80 4.01
N ILE A 254 9.32 -25.04 4.25
CA ILE A 254 8.79 -26.24 3.59
C ILE A 254 7.32 -26.43 3.93
N ALA A 255 6.94 -26.30 5.20
CA ALA A 255 5.56 -26.42 5.65
C ALA A 255 4.65 -25.36 5.03
N LEU A 256 5.10 -24.10 4.96
CA LEU A 256 4.36 -23.02 4.31
C LEU A 256 4.19 -23.25 2.81
N CYS A 257 5.24 -23.70 2.11
CA CYS A 257 5.15 -24.08 0.69
C CYS A 257 4.14 -25.21 0.47
N LYS A 258 4.17 -26.24 1.34
CA LYS A 258 3.22 -27.35 1.29
C LYS A 258 1.78 -26.89 1.53
N ARG A 259 1.56 -26.01 2.51
CA ARG A 259 0.25 -25.44 2.83
C ARG A 259 -0.28 -24.54 1.71
N ALA A 260 0.60 -23.78 1.07
CA ALA A 260 0.26 -22.92 -0.06
C ALA A 260 0.07 -23.70 -1.38
N GLY A 261 0.55 -24.95 -1.46
CA GLY A 261 0.57 -25.74 -2.69
C GLY A 261 1.53 -25.23 -3.76
N LYS A 262 2.45 -24.31 -3.40
CA LYS A 262 3.40 -23.67 -4.31
C LYS A 262 4.68 -23.26 -3.58
N THR A 263 5.77 -23.11 -4.33
CA THR A 263 7.08 -22.69 -3.80
C THR A 263 7.05 -21.19 -3.46
N LEU A 264 6.99 -20.85 -2.18
CA LEU A 264 6.96 -19.45 -1.74
C LEU A 264 8.35 -18.79 -1.83
N PRO A 265 8.43 -17.46 -2.08
CA PRO A 265 9.70 -16.74 -2.03
C PRO A 265 10.29 -16.76 -0.63
N TRP A 266 11.60 -16.99 -0.53
CA TRP A 266 12.29 -16.98 0.76
C TRP A 266 12.13 -15.64 1.48
N GLY A 267 12.16 -14.52 0.77
CA GLY A 267 11.92 -13.19 1.34
C GLY A 267 10.61 -13.09 2.12
N THR A 268 9.51 -13.65 1.59
CA THR A 268 8.20 -13.64 2.25
C THR A 268 8.17 -14.49 3.52
N VAL A 269 8.81 -15.67 3.50
CA VAL A 269 8.93 -16.54 4.68
C VAL A 269 9.82 -15.89 5.74
N ARG A 270 10.95 -15.30 5.31
CA ARG A 270 11.90 -14.59 6.17
C ARG A 270 11.24 -13.42 6.88
N GLU A 271 10.41 -12.64 6.20
CA GLU A 271 9.66 -11.54 6.82
C GLU A 271 8.67 -12.03 7.89
N ALA A 272 8.01 -13.17 7.66
CA ALA A 272 7.11 -13.76 8.66
C ALA A 272 7.85 -14.21 9.93
N ILE A 273 9.01 -14.86 9.76
CA ILE A 273 9.87 -15.29 10.86
C ILE A 273 10.44 -14.07 11.59
N ASP A 274 10.93 -13.07 10.86
CA ASP A 274 11.46 -11.83 11.45
C ASP A 274 10.37 -11.09 12.24
N GLY A 275 9.15 -11.04 11.70
CA GLY A 275 7.98 -10.49 12.38
C GLY A 275 7.63 -11.26 13.67
N ALA A 276 7.69 -12.59 13.65
CA ALA A 276 7.42 -13.41 14.83
C ALA A 276 8.49 -13.24 15.93
N ILE A 277 9.76 -13.11 15.55
CA ILE A 277 10.85 -12.82 16.49
C ILE A 277 10.68 -11.41 17.09
N ARG A 278 10.42 -10.40 16.26
CA ARG A 278 10.18 -9.02 16.74
C ARG A 278 8.98 -8.91 17.66
N ALA A 279 7.92 -9.68 17.39
CA ALA A 279 6.72 -9.75 18.21
C ALA A 279 6.89 -10.63 19.47
N ARG A 280 8.07 -11.23 19.68
CA ARG A 280 8.35 -12.20 20.76
C ARG A 280 7.41 -13.40 20.76
N PHE A 281 6.87 -13.78 19.61
CA PHE A 281 6.16 -15.05 19.47
C PHE A 281 7.11 -16.22 19.30
N LEU A 282 8.30 -15.95 18.76
CA LEU A 282 9.39 -16.89 18.58
C LEU A 282 10.69 -16.30 19.14
N GLU A 283 11.58 -17.17 19.60
CA GLU A 283 12.96 -16.84 19.90
C GLU A 283 13.91 -17.85 19.27
N ARG A 284 15.15 -17.43 19.05
CA ARG A 284 16.22 -18.33 18.61
C ARG A 284 16.70 -19.16 19.78
N THR A 285 16.99 -20.44 19.55
CA THR A 285 17.67 -21.27 20.55
C THR A 285 19.10 -20.74 20.79
N PRO A 286 19.73 -21.03 21.94
CA PRO A 286 21.11 -20.60 22.21
C PRO A 286 22.12 -21.07 21.16
N ASP A 287 21.89 -22.26 20.57
CA ASP A 287 22.76 -22.90 19.58
C ASP A 287 22.35 -22.58 18.13
N SER A 288 21.35 -21.71 17.93
CA SER A 288 20.88 -21.32 16.60
C SER A 288 21.93 -20.55 15.82
N GLY A 289 21.96 -20.79 14.50
CA GLY A 289 22.67 -19.99 13.52
C GLY A 289 22.24 -18.51 13.46
N PRO A 290 22.98 -17.68 12.72
CA PRO A 290 22.72 -16.25 12.62
C PRO A 290 21.39 -15.96 11.93
N TRP A 291 20.71 -14.90 12.38
CA TRP A 291 19.48 -14.39 11.77
C TRP A 291 19.59 -12.88 11.59
N PRO A 292 19.12 -12.28 10.47
CA PRO A 292 18.55 -12.94 9.29
C PRO A 292 19.56 -13.78 8.48
N CYS A 293 19.07 -14.76 7.72
CA CYS A 293 19.90 -15.60 6.84
C CYS A 293 19.32 -15.74 5.43
N ASP A 294 20.14 -16.26 4.51
CA ASP A 294 19.68 -16.73 3.20
C ASP A 294 18.98 -18.10 3.30
N TYR A 295 18.41 -18.56 2.19
CA TYR A 295 17.69 -19.85 2.16
C TYR A 295 18.61 -21.02 2.51
N THR A 296 19.88 -20.99 2.09
CA THR A 296 20.87 -22.03 2.39
C THR A 296 21.22 -22.11 3.88
N GLY A 297 21.23 -20.98 4.59
CA GLY A 297 21.46 -20.88 6.01
C GLY A 297 20.24 -21.27 6.87
N ALA A 298 19.04 -21.30 6.28
CA ALA A 298 17.77 -21.48 6.99
C ALA A 298 17.68 -22.78 7.81
N GLN A 299 18.42 -23.82 7.42
CA GLN A 299 18.48 -25.09 8.17
C GLN A 299 19.19 -24.96 9.52
N THR A 300 20.08 -23.97 9.67
CA THR A 300 20.87 -23.77 10.89
C THR A 300 20.18 -22.84 11.89
N VAL A 301 19.13 -22.14 11.47
CA VAL A 301 18.37 -21.22 12.32
C VAL A 301 17.30 -22.01 13.04
N GLU A 302 17.55 -22.29 14.31
CA GLU A 302 16.65 -23.01 15.21
C GLU A 302 15.79 -22.03 16.02
N LEU A 303 14.49 -22.29 16.04
CA LEU A 303 13.47 -21.45 16.63
C LEU A 303 12.64 -22.25 17.63
N ARG A 304 12.22 -21.58 18.70
CA ARG A 304 11.24 -22.09 19.66
C ARG A 304 10.23 -21.02 20.03
N VAL A 305 9.07 -21.43 20.49
CA VAL A 305 8.20 -20.51 21.25
C VAL A 305 8.96 -20.15 22.52
N PRO A 306 9.04 -18.87 22.91
CA PRO A 306 9.68 -18.49 24.17
C PRO A 306 9.05 -19.33 25.28
N ALA A 307 9.89 -20.09 25.99
CA ALA A 307 9.47 -20.63 27.27
C ALA A 307 8.93 -19.44 28.06
N GLU A 308 7.74 -19.58 28.63
CA GLU A 308 7.13 -18.56 29.47
C GLU A 308 8.23 -18.08 30.41
N GLN A 309 8.79 -16.89 30.13
CA GLN A 309 9.71 -16.28 31.05
C GLN A 309 8.81 -16.03 32.24
N VAL A 310 8.88 -16.94 33.22
CA VAL A 310 8.67 -16.60 34.62
C VAL A 310 9.56 -15.39 34.76
N SER A 311 8.92 -14.23 34.63
CA SER A 311 9.62 -12.97 34.71
C SER A 311 10.39 -13.09 36.02
N PRO A 312 11.71 -12.84 36.06
CA PRO A 312 12.38 -12.73 37.34
C PRO A 312 11.49 -11.81 38.18
N PRO A 313 11.09 -12.23 39.40
CA PRO A 313 9.99 -11.61 40.12
C PRO A 313 10.21 -10.12 40.05
N SER A 314 9.29 -9.40 39.38
CA SER A 314 9.38 -7.95 39.31
C SER A 314 9.60 -7.47 40.74
N PRO A 315 10.66 -6.69 41.04
CA PRO A 315 10.81 -6.12 42.36
C PRO A 315 9.61 -5.20 42.59
N GLY A 316 8.60 -5.69 43.30
CA GLY A 316 7.36 -4.98 43.58
C GLY A 316 6.21 -5.24 42.60
N ARG A 317 5.61 -6.43 42.67
CA ARG A 317 4.14 -6.49 42.63
C ARG A 317 3.64 -5.77 43.89
N PRO A 318 2.77 -4.75 43.81
CA PRO A 318 2.13 -4.19 45.00
C PRO A 318 1.46 -5.31 45.79
N PRO A 319 1.52 -5.30 47.14
CA PRO A 319 0.88 -6.34 47.94
C PRO A 319 -0.60 -6.47 47.56
N GLU A 320 -1.09 -7.70 47.44
CA GLU A 320 -2.50 -7.99 47.16
C GLU A 320 -3.41 -7.16 48.09
N PRO A 321 -4.52 -6.61 47.57
CA PRO A 321 -5.37 -5.72 48.35
C PRO A 321 -5.89 -6.46 49.59
N GLN A 322 -5.58 -5.92 50.77
CA GLN A 322 -6.04 -6.46 52.04
C GLN A 322 -7.58 -6.48 52.06
N PRO A 323 -8.23 -7.52 52.64
CA PRO A 323 -9.68 -7.63 52.69
C PRO A 323 -10.29 -6.54 53.58
N ARG A 324 -10.50 -5.34 53.00
CA ARG A 324 -11.21 -4.12 53.47
C ARG A 324 -10.66 -2.82 52.85
N VAL A 325 -9.63 -2.87 52.00
CA VAL A 325 -9.09 -1.69 51.31
C VAL A 325 -9.54 -1.67 49.86
N MET A 326 -10.18 -0.58 49.43
CA MET A 326 -10.52 -0.33 48.03
C MET A 326 -9.34 0.34 47.33
N VAL A 327 -8.91 -0.19 46.18
CA VAL A 327 -7.76 0.30 45.42
C VAL A 327 -8.18 0.69 44.01
N ALA A 328 -7.70 1.83 43.52
CA ALA A 328 -7.84 2.29 42.14
C ALA A 328 -6.46 2.65 41.59
N GLU A 329 -6.08 2.07 40.44
CA GLU A 329 -4.77 2.25 39.80
C GLU A 329 -4.93 2.52 38.30
N ALA A 330 -4.16 3.47 37.77
CA ALA A 330 -4.11 3.82 36.34
C ALA A 330 -2.77 4.48 35.99
N GLU A 331 -2.33 4.34 34.74
CA GLU A 331 -1.24 5.13 34.18
C GLU A 331 -1.78 6.52 33.79
N LEU A 332 -1.19 7.59 34.33
CA LEU A 332 -1.67 8.97 34.15
C LEU A 332 -0.72 9.78 33.26
N ARG A 333 -1.30 10.57 32.34
CA ARG A 333 -0.56 11.57 31.55
C ARG A 333 -0.33 12.85 32.37
N PRO A 334 0.61 13.74 31.97
CA PRO A 334 0.93 14.95 32.73
C PRO A 334 -0.27 15.87 33.03
N ASN A 335 -1.19 16.03 32.08
CA ASN A 335 -2.41 16.82 32.28
C ASN A 335 -3.37 16.16 33.28
N GLU A 336 -3.46 14.83 33.28
CA GLU A 336 -4.32 14.08 34.21
C GLU A 336 -3.78 14.11 35.65
N ILE A 337 -2.46 14.20 35.82
CA ILE A 337 -1.83 14.43 37.13
C ILE A 337 -2.18 15.84 37.67
N GLN A 338 -2.21 16.85 36.79
CA GLN A 338 -2.63 18.19 37.15
C GLN A 338 -4.13 18.23 37.53
N ASP A 339 -4.98 17.59 36.72
CA ASP A 339 -6.41 17.47 37.02
C ASP A 339 -6.64 16.75 38.36
N LEU A 340 -5.86 15.68 38.64
CA LEU A 340 -5.89 15.01 39.95
C LEU A 340 -5.49 15.98 41.06
N ALA A 341 -4.39 16.72 40.90
CA ALA A 341 -3.91 17.67 41.90
C ALA A 341 -4.97 18.72 42.27
N ASP A 342 -5.72 19.23 41.28
CA ASP A 342 -6.81 20.18 41.48
C ASP A 342 -7.99 19.55 42.25
N GLN A 343 -8.23 18.25 42.08
CA GLN A 343 -9.33 17.53 42.72
C GLN A 343 -9.00 16.92 44.09
N ILE A 344 -7.71 16.82 44.49
CA ILE A 344 -7.30 16.19 45.77
C ILE A 344 -8.08 16.76 46.96
N GLY A 345 -8.33 18.08 46.99
CA GLY A 345 -9.08 18.71 48.07
C GLY A 345 -10.53 18.22 48.18
N VAL A 346 -11.21 18.03 47.05
CA VAL A 346 -12.58 17.53 46.96
C VAL A 346 -12.61 16.05 47.34
N ILE A 347 -11.67 15.25 46.84
CA ILE A 347 -11.55 13.82 47.15
C ILE A 347 -11.31 13.61 48.64
N ARG A 348 -10.42 14.39 49.27
CA ARG A 348 -10.17 14.30 50.72
C ARG A 348 -11.40 14.65 51.56
N LYS A 349 -12.21 15.61 51.11
CA LYS A 349 -13.46 15.98 51.77
C LYS A 349 -14.52 14.89 51.63
N ALA A 350 -14.61 14.25 50.46
CA ALA A 350 -15.52 13.13 50.23
C ALA A 350 -15.11 11.88 51.03
N ALA A 351 -13.80 11.66 51.22
CA ALA A 351 -13.24 10.57 52.02
C ALA A 351 -13.17 10.89 53.54
N ALA A 352 -13.92 11.89 54.03
CA ALA A 352 -13.89 12.27 55.43
C ALA A 352 -14.26 11.09 56.36
N GLY A 353 -13.37 10.80 57.32
CA GLY A 353 -13.52 9.66 58.24
C GLY A 353 -12.87 8.36 57.76
N LEU A 354 -12.23 8.34 56.58
CA LEU A 354 -11.49 7.20 56.03
C LEU A 354 -9.99 7.54 55.90
N ASP A 355 -9.13 6.52 56.02
CA ASP A 355 -7.67 6.64 55.84
C ASP A 355 -7.32 6.61 54.34
N LEU A 356 -7.41 7.78 53.69
CA LEU A 356 -7.07 7.94 52.27
C LEU A 356 -5.56 8.12 52.09
N LYS A 357 -4.93 7.22 51.34
CA LYS A 357 -3.50 7.25 51.01
C LYS A 357 -3.29 7.32 49.49
N PHE A 358 -2.35 8.14 49.06
CA PHE A 358 -1.90 8.22 47.68
C PHE A 358 -0.53 7.56 47.55
N HIS A 359 -0.41 6.63 46.60
CA HIS A 359 0.85 6.00 46.26
C HIS A 359 1.24 6.46 44.85
N LEU A 360 2.46 6.97 44.69
CA LEU A 360 2.99 7.40 43.40
C LEU A 360 4.17 6.51 43.02
N ARG A 361 4.10 5.89 41.84
CA ARG A 361 5.19 5.11 41.24
C ARG A 361 5.63 5.83 39.97
N ILE A 362 6.93 6.10 39.85
CA ILE A 362 7.54 6.75 38.69
C ILE A 362 8.51 5.74 38.08
N GLU A 363 8.31 5.44 36.80
CA GLU A 363 9.15 4.52 36.05
C GLU A 363 9.96 5.29 34.99
N LEU A 364 11.24 4.95 34.88
CA LEU A 364 12.12 5.47 33.84
C LEU A 364 12.68 4.28 33.06
N GLY A 365 12.09 4.01 31.90
CA GLY A 365 12.52 2.94 31.01
C GLY A 365 13.36 3.44 29.84
N SER A 366 14.33 2.63 29.42
CA SER A 366 14.93 2.70 28.09
C SER A 366 14.90 1.30 27.47
N SER A 367 14.66 1.21 26.15
CA SER A 367 15.02 0.00 25.40
C SER A 367 16.55 -0.18 25.54
N PRO A 368 17.10 -1.42 25.65
CA PRO A 368 18.51 -1.63 25.94
C PRO A 368 19.43 -0.69 25.14
N PRO A 369 20.38 0.02 25.78
CA PRO A 369 20.89 -0.10 27.16
C PRO A 369 20.06 0.61 28.26
N PRO A 370 20.34 0.39 29.57
CA PRO A 370 19.65 1.07 30.69
C PRO A 370 19.86 2.61 30.71
N PRO A 371 19.03 3.37 31.45
CA PRO A 371 19.13 4.82 31.49
C PRO A 371 20.49 5.28 32.02
N PRO A 372 21.13 6.31 31.42
CA PRO A 372 22.42 6.80 31.87
C PRO A 372 22.38 7.28 33.35
N GLU A 373 23.40 6.92 34.13
CA GLU A 373 23.46 7.25 35.57
C GLU A 373 23.32 8.77 35.84
N ASP A 374 23.91 9.61 35.01
CA ASP A 374 23.79 11.08 35.11
C ASP A 374 22.34 11.56 34.97
N THR A 375 21.55 10.89 34.13
CA THR A 375 20.13 11.21 33.92
C THR A 375 19.32 10.78 35.14
N VAL A 376 19.58 9.58 35.67
CA VAL A 376 18.95 9.07 36.88
C VAL A 376 19.27 9.98 38.08
N ALA A 377 20.52 10.42 38.22
CA ALA A 377 20.95 11.31 39.30
C ALA A 377 20.24 12.68 39.24
N LYS A 378 20.16 13.29 38.05
CA LYS A 378 19.42 14.55 37.85
C LYS A 378 17.93 14.41 38.19
N ILE A 379 17.30 13.33 37.73
CA ILE A 379 15.88 13.08 38.02
C ILE A 379 15.68 12.85 39.53
N ASN A 380 16.53 12.07 40.17
CA ASN A 380 16.47 11.86 41.62
C ASN A 380 16.62 13.18 42.42
N GLN A 381 17.47 14.10 41.97
CA GLN A 381 17.58 15.42 42.59
C GLN A 381 16.28 16.23 42.50
N MET A 382 15.53 16.07 41.40
CA MET A 382 14.21 16.71 41.24
C MET A 382 13.14 16.01 42.09
N LEU A 383 13.10 14.67 42.10
CA LEU A 383 12.13 13.89 42.86
C LEU A 383 12.26 14.11 44.38
N GLN A 384 13.50 14.26 44.88
CA GLN A 384 13.76 14.55 46.29
C GLN A 384 13.24 15.92 46.74
N LYS A 385 13.07 16.89 45.84
CA LYS A 385 12.42 18.17 46.16
C LYS A 385 10.91 18.01 46.39
N ILE A 386 10.32 16.97 45.81
CA ILE A 386 8.89 16.66 45.93
C ILE A 386 8.64 15.81 47.17
N SER A 387 9.42 14.73 47.34
CA SER A 387 9.35 13.87 48.53
C SER A 387 10.68 13.15 48.72
N SER A 388 11.17 13.13 49.97
CA SER A 388 12.40 12.40 50.34
C SER A 388 12.30 10.88 50.12
N GLY A 389 11.08 10.33 50.06
CA GLY A 389 10.82 8.93 49.77
C GLY A 389 10.78 8.57 48.28
N LEU A 390 10.69 9.56 47.38
CA LEU A 390 10.63 9.33 45.92
C LEU A 390 12.04 9.32 45.32
N LYS A 391 12.53 8.13 44.99
CA LYS A 391 13.85 7.92 44.38
C LYS A 391 13.80 6.74 43.40
N LEU A 392 14.24 6.97 42.16
CA LEU A 392 14.55 5.93 41.18
C LEU A 392 15.75 5.11 41.68
N ARG A 393 15.61 3.78 41.70
CA ARG A 393 16.57 2.84 42.25
C ARG A 393 17.13 1.93 41.18
#